data_AF-A0A1V6CR23-F1
#
_entry.id   AF-A0A1V6CR23-F1
#
_cell.length_a   1.000
_cell.length_b   1.000
_cell.length_c   1.000
_cell.angle_alpha   90.00
_cell.angle_beta   90.00
_cell.angle_gamma   90.00
#
_symmetry.space_group_name_H-M   'P 1'
#
loop_
_entity.id
_entity.type
_entity.pdbx_description
1 polymer ?
#
loop_
_entity_poly.entity_id
_entity_poly.type
_entity_poly.pdbx_seq_one_letter_code
_entity_poly.pdbx_strand_id
1 'polypeptide(L)'
;MAKVGAKLKFPKPKDYAAKNSTIMCPAERVLGLYNQDSGDSAQRIAKKVRAWFAGEAAKRGWAGVHFLKQVPSTHGAGCVLWQPPTQINISITVTKEILVLHAQTDGGEE
;
A
#
# COMPACT_ATOMS: atom_id res chain seq x y z
N MET A 1 0.83 -22.40 -27.40
CA MET A 1 1.55 -22.67 -26.13
C MET A 1 1.80 -21.33 -25.45
N ALA A 2 1.09 -21.01 -24.36
CA ALA A 2 1.22 -19.73 -23.68
C ALA A 2 2.56 -19.68 -22.94
N LYS A 3 3.37 -18.63 -23.18
CA LYS A 3 4.59 -18.37 -22.40
C LYS A 3 4.19 -18.29 -20.92
N VAL A 4 4.80 -19.15 -20.10
CA VAL A 4 4.78 -19.02 -18.64
C VAL A 4 5.28 -17.61 -18.32
N GLY A 5 4.35 -16.71 -17.99
CA GLY A 5 4.68 -15.32 -17.65
C GLY A 5 5.62 -15.30 -16.46
N ALA A 6 6.62 -14.42 -16.49
CA ALA A 6 7.55 -14.26 -15.38
C ALA A 6 6.80 -14.06 -14.06
N LYS A 7 7.19 -14.81 -13.02
CA LYS A 7 6.58 -14.74 -11.69
C LYS A 7 6.59 -13.28 -11.20
N LEU A 8 5.41 -12.72 -10.94
CA LEU A 8 5.27 -11.37 -10.44
C LEU A 8 5.84 -11.28 -9.02
N LYS A 9 6.69 -10.28 -8.80
CA LYS A 9 7.24 -9.95 -7.48
C LYS A 9 6.43 -8.81 -6.86
N PHE A 10 6.00 -9.02 -5.62
CA PHE A 10 5.33 -7.98 -4.84
C PHE A 10 6.33 -6.84 -4.55
N PRO A 11 5.96 -5.56 -4.75
CA PRO A 11 6.86 -4.43 -4.54
C PRO A 11 7.29 -4.33 -3.07
N LYS A 12 8.57 -4.02 -2.79
CA LYS A 12 9.04 -3.77 -1.42
C LYS A 12 9.43 -2.30 -1.25
N PRO A 13 9.20 -1.68 -0.08
CA PRO A 13 9.55 -0.27 0.14
C PRO A 13 11.00 0.05 -0.22
N LYS A 14 11.93 -0.83 0.17
CA LYS A 14 13.37 -0.70 -0.08
C LYS A 14 13.78 -0.70 -1.55
N ASP A 15 12.90 -1.15 -2.45
CA ASP A 15 13.18 -1.18 -3.89
C ASP A 15 12.97 0.21 -4.53
N TYR A 16 12.46 1.19 -3.77
CA TYR A 16 12.13 2.53 -4.24
C TYR A 16 12.92 3.60 -3.48
N ALA A 17 13.39 4.62 -4.21
CA ALA A 17 14.12 5.73 -3.62
C ALA A 17 13.25 6.51 -2.62
N ALA A 18 13.84 6.96 -1.51
CA ALA A 18 13.14 7.69 -0.44
C ALA A 18 12.41 8.97 -0.92
N LYS A 19 12.89 9.60 -1.99
CA LYS A 19 12.23 10.76 -2.61
C LYS A 19 10.85 10.43 -3.22
N ASN A 20 10.60 9.16 -3.55
CA ASN A 20 9.33 8.68 -4.07
C ASN A 20 8.60 7.90 -2.98
N SER A 21 8.15 8.62 -1.96
CA SER A 21 7.48 8.06 -0.78
C SER A 21 6.17 7.34 -1.10
N THR A 22 5.59 7.58 -2.28
CA THR A 22 4.35 6.95 -2.76
C THR A 22 4.56 6.36 -4.16
N ILE A 23 4.10 5.13 -4.37
CA ILE A 23 4.16 4.43 -5.66
C ILE A 23 2.76 4.00 -6.10
N MET A 24 2.52 3.97 -7.42
CA MET A 24 1.28 3.44 -7.99
C MET A 24 1.47 1.98 -8.43
N CYS A 25 0.56 1.11 -8.02
CA CYS A 25 0.44 -0.27 -8.46
C CYS A 25 -0.84 -0.42 -9.30
N PRO A 26 -0.73 -0.61 -10.63
CA PRO A 26 -1.89 -0.75 -11.51
C PRO A 26 -2.74 -1.98 -11.17
N ALA A 27 -4.03 -1.92 -11.53
CA ALA A 27 -4.98 -2.97 -11.18
C ALA A 27 -4.62 -4.37 -11.70
N GLU A 28 -4.11 -4.45 -12.93
CA GLU A 28 -3.65 -5.70 -13.54
C GLU A 28 -2.56 -6.37 -12.72
N ARG A 29 -1.64 -5.57 -12.15
CA ARG A 29 -0.56 -6.07 -11.30
C ARG A 29 -1.09 -6.56 -9.95
N VAL A 30 -2.04 -5.83 -9.35
CA VAL A 30 -2.73 -6.26 -8.12
C VAL A 30 -3.39 -7.62 -8.31
N LEU A 31 -4.16 -7.77 -9.40
CA LEU A 31 -4.86 -9.01 -9.73
C LEU A 31 -3.90 -10.15 -10.05
N GLY A 32 -2.85 -9.89 -10.83
CA GLY A 32 -1.82 -10.88 -11.15
C GLY A 32 -1.10 -11.40 -9.91
N LEU A 33 -0.77 -10.50 -8.97
CA LEU A 33 -0.16 -10.90 -7.69
C LEU A 33 -1.10 -11.75 -6.84
N TYR A 34 -2.37 -11.37 -6.72
CA TYR A 34 -3.37 -12.12 -5.96
C TYR A 34 -3.63 -13.51 -6.55
N ASN A 35 -3.85 -13.59 -7.87
CA ASN A 35 -4.13 -14.85 -8.56
C ASN A 35 -2.93 -15.80 -8.50
N GLN A 36 -1.71 -15.27 -8.57
CA GLN A 36 -0.49 -16.07 -8.42
C GLN A 36 -0.32 -16.68 -7.02
N ASP A 37 -0.69 -15.94 -5.96
CA ASP A 37 -0.55 -16.39 -4.57
C ASP A 37 -1.67 -17.36 -4.17
N SER A 38 -2.91 -17.05 -4.57
CA SER A 38 -4.09 -17.80 -4.18
C SER A 38 -4.44 -18.98 -5.10
N GLY A 39 -3.93 -19.00 -6.34
CA GLY A 39 -4.38 -19.91 -7.39
C GLY A 39 -5.77 -19.58 -7.96
N ASP A 40 -6.36 -18.44 -7.56
CA ASP A 40 -7.66 -17.95 -8.03
C ASP A 40 -7.54 -17.27 -9.41
N SER A 41 -8.67 -16.90 -10.00
CA SER A 41 -8.76 -16.21 -11.31
C SER A 41 -9.60 -14.94 -11.23
N ALA A 42 -9.32 -14.11 -10.21
CA ALA A 42 -10.01 -12.85 -10.00
C ALA A 42 -9.79 -11.88 -11.16
N GLN A 43 -10.90 -11.31 -11.65
CA GLN A 43 -10.92 -10.32 -12.75
C GLN A 43 -11.16 -8.88 -12.26
N ARG A 44 -11.47 -8.70 -10.97
CA ARG A 44 -11.83 -7.40 -10.38
C ARG A 44 -11.26 -7.26 -8.98
N ILE A 45 -10.88 -6.03 -8.61
CA ILE A 45 -10.39 -5.69 -7.27
C ILE A 45 -11.57 -5.60 -6.29
N ALA A 46 -12.13 -6.76 -5.96
CA ALA A 46 -13.18 -6.94 -4.96
C ALA A 46 -12.61 -6.82 -3.53
N LYS A 47 -13.50 -6.80 -2.54
CA LYS A 47 -13.14 -6.69 -1.12
C LYS A 47 -12.06 -7.71 -0.70
N LYS A 48 -12.16 -8.96 -1.17
CA LYS A 48 -11.16 -10.02 -0.88
C LYS A 48 -9.76 -9.68 -1.37
N VAL A 49 -9.64 -9.17 -2.60
CA VAL A 49 -8.36 -8.79 -3.21
C VAL A 49 -7.77 -7.59 -2.49
N ARG A 50 -8.61 -6.60 -2.13
CA ARG A 50 -8.18 -5.41 -1.36
C ARG A 50 -7.62 -5.81 0.00
N ALA A 51 -8.34 -6.64 0.74
CA ALA A 51 -7.95 -7.10 2.06
C ALA A 51 -6.64 -7.90 2.00
N TRP A 52 -6.54 -8.85 1.06
CA TRP A 52 -5.31 -9.62 0.85
C TRP A 52 -4.13 -8.71 0.53
N PHE A 53 -4.27 -7.81 -0.45
CA PHE A 53 -3.17 -6.97 -0.90
C PHE A 53 -2.72 -5.99 0.20
N ALA A 54 -3.65 -5.40 0.95
CA ALA A 54 -3.32 -4.54 2.08
C ALA A 54 -2.56 -5.30 3.18
N GLY A 55 -3.00 -6.52 3.51
CA GLY A 55 -2.29 -7.37 4.48
C GLY A 55 -0.89 -7.76 4.00
N GLU A 56 -0.75 -8.08 2.72
CA GLU A 56 0.54 -8.47 2.14
C GLU A 56 1.50 -7.28 2.02
N ALA A 57 0.97 -6.08 1.75
CA ALA A 57 1.74 -4.84 1.79
C ALA A 57 2.26 -4.55 3.22
N ALA A 58 1.40 -4.67 4.24
CA ALA A 58 1.79 -4.47 5.63
C ALA A 58 2.91 -5.43 6.07
N LYS A 59 2.80 -6.73 5.77
CA LYS A 59 3.86 -7.72 6.06
C LYS A 59 5.19 -7.40 5.39
N ARG A 60 5.16 -6.64 4.29
CA ARG A 60 6.34 -6.27 3.49
C ARG A 60 6.89 -4.88 3.84
N GLY A 61 6.36 -4.25 4.90
CA GLY A 61 6.86 -3.00 5.45
C GLY A 61 6.30 -1.74 4.80
N TRP A 62 5.22 -1.84 4.01
CA TRP A 62 4.51 -0.65 3.54
C TRP A 62 3.72 -0.03 4.69
N ALA A 63 3.69 1.30 4.78
CA ALA A 63 2.92 2.00 5.81
C ALA A 63 1.42 2.02 5.51
N GLY A 64 1.06 1.92 4.22
CA GLY A 64 -0.33 1.72 3.86
C GLY A 64 -0.54 1.60 2.36
N VAL A 65 -1.81 1.35 2.02
CA VAL A 65 -2.30 1.18 0.65
C VAL A 65 -3.62 1.93 0.50
N HIS A 66 -3.80 2.63 -0.60
CA HIS A 66 -5.06 3.28 -0.94
C HIS A 66 -5.51 2.90 -2.35
N PHE A 67 -6.69 2.30 -2.47
CA PHE A 67 -7.23 1.83 -3.75
C PHE A 67 -7.98 2.95 -4.47
N LEU A 68 -7.52 3.26 -5.68
CA LEU A 68 -8.07 4.32 -6.51
C LEU A 68 -9.19 3.80 -7.41
N LYS A 69 -10.21 4.64 -7.61
CA LYS A 69 -11.21 4.46 -8.66
C LYS A 69 -10.73 5.19 -9.91
N GLN A 70 -10.89 4.59 -11.08
CA GLN A 70 -10.79 5.35 -12.32
C GLN A 70 -12.07 6.19 -12.47
N VAL A 71 -12.00 7.37 -13.08
CA VAL A 71 -13.20 8.17 -13.40
C VAL A 71 -13.16 8.40 -14.92
N PRO A 72 -14.26 8.17 -15.67
CA PRO A 72 -15.62 7.81 -15.26
C PRO A 72 -15.88 6.30 -15.08
N SER A 73 -14.84 5.47 -15.19
CA SER A 73 -14.96 4.01 -15.19
C SER A 73 -15.23 3.42 -13.80
N THR A 74 -16.18 2.50 -13.66
CA THR A 74 -16.38 1.75 -12.39
C THR A 74 -15.24 0.78 -12.06
N HIS A 75 -14.26 0.63 -12.95
CA HIS A 75 -13.09 -0.22 -12.75
C HIS A 75 -12.10 0.46 -11.78
N GLY A 76 -11.57 -0.32 -10.84
CA GLY A 76 -10.48 0.16 -9.97
C GLY A 76 -9.22 0.37 -10.80
N ALA A 77 -8.58 1.53 -10.67
CA ALA A 77 -7.33 1.85 -11.37
C ALA A 77 -6.13 1.07 -10.79
N GLY A 78 -6.27 0.60 -9.55
CA GLY A 78 -5.21 -0.05 -8.78
C GLY A 78 -5.13 0.54 -7.39
N CYS A 79 -3.92 0.64 -6.85
CA CYS A 79 -3.68 1.28 -5.57
C CYS A 79 -2.36 2.03 -5.52
N VAL A 80 -2.31 3.07 -4.71
CA VAL A 80 -1.05 3.65 -4.26
C VAL A 80 -0.57 2.95 -2.98
N LEU A 81 0.74 2.79 -2.84
CA LEU A 81 1.40 2.33 -1.60
C LEU A 81 2.39 3.40 -1.17
N TRP A 82 2.58 3.60 0.13
CA TRP A 82 3.56 4.56 0.63
C TRP A 82 4.51 3.97 1.67
N GLN A 83 5.75 4.46 1.63
CA GLN A 83 6.79 4.10 2.57
C GLN A 83 6.44 4.64 3.98
N PRO A 84 6.88 3.95 5.04
CA PRO A 84 6.84 4.52 6.38
C PRO A 84 7.65 5.82 6.45
N PRO A 85 7.17 6.82 7.19
CA PRO A 85 7.96 8.01 7.44
C PRO A 85 9.29 7.64 8.11
N THR A 86 10.40 8.21 7.63
CA THR A 86 11.75 7.95 8.17
C THR A 86 11.97 8.59 9.54
N GLN A 87 11.17 9.59 9.88
CA GLN A 87 11.12 10.23 11.19
C GLN A 87 9.66 10.48 11.57
N ILE A 88 9.30 10.16 12.81
CA ILE A 88 8.04 10.58 13.40
C ILE A 88 8.41 11.41 14.62
N ASN A 89 8.25 12.73 14.54
CA ASN A 89 8.44 13.60 15.68
C ASN A 89 7.19 13.46 16.58
N ILE A 90 7.28 12.58 17.58
CA ILE A 90 6.20 12.37 18.56
C ILE A 90 6.66 12.97 19.88
N SER A 91 5.88 13.91 20.42
CA SER A 91 6.03 14.32 21.82
C SER A 91 5.26 13.33 22.70
N ILE A 92 5.97 12.70 23.64
CA ILE A 92 5.40 11.74 24.60
C ILE A 92 5.38 12.39 25.97
N THR A 93 4.18 12.63 26.50
CA THR A 93 4.00 13.09 27.89
C THR A 93 3.53 11.92 28.73
N VAL A 94 4.37 11.49 29.68
CA VAL A 94 4.01 10.46 30.66
C VAL A 94 3.39 11.15 31.87
N THR A 95 2.09 10.92 32.10
CA THR A 95 1.42 11.32 33.35
C THR A 95 1.28 10.09 34.26
N LYS A 96 0.89 10.30 35.52
CA LYS A 96 0.73 9.19 36.49
C LYS A 96 -0.38 8.20 36.09
N GLU A 97 -1.25 8.58 35.16
CA GLU A 97 -2.47 7.84 34.83
C GLU A 97 -2.60 7.53 33.33
N ILE A 98 -2.08 8.40 32.45
CA ILE A 98 -2.31 8.33 31.00
C ILE A 98 -1.03 8.62 30.22
N LEU A 99 -0.83 7.84 29.16
CA LEU A 99 0.13 8.12 28.10
C LEU A 99 -0.56 8.93 26.99
N VAL A 100 -0.10 10.15 26.74
CA VAL A 100 -0.63 11.00 25.66
C VAL A 100 0.40 11.12 24.54
N LEU A 101 -0.03 10.84 23.30
CA LEU A 101 0.79 10.95 22.09
C LEU A 101 0.30 12.14 21.24
N HIS A 102 1.16 13.12 21.02
CA HIS A 102 0.88 14.23 20.12
C HIS A 102 1.61 14.01 18.79
N ALA A 103 0.83 13.90 17.70
CA ALA A 103 1.39 13.97 16.35
C ALA A 103 1.80 15.42 16.08
N GLN A 104 3.09 15.65 15.82
CA GLN A 104 3.55 16.96 15.38
C GLN A 104 3.24 17.08 13.88
N THR A 105 2.20 17.84 13.55
CA THR A 105 1.98 18.28 12.16
C THR A 105 2.97 19.40 11.88
N ASP A 106 3.95 19.15 11.03
CA ASP A 106 4.77 20.21 10.45
C ASP A 106 3.81 21.15 9.71
N GLY A 107 3.65 22.35 10.26
CA GLY A 107 2.90 23.42 9.64
C GLY A 107 3.59 23.78 8.33
N GLY A 108 3.07 23.25 7.22
CA GLY A 108 3.33 23.81 5.90
C GLY A 108 2.52 25.09 5.77
N GLU A 109 3.20 26.22 5.88
CA GLU A 109 2.71 27.55 5.52
C GLU A 109 2.31 27.58 4.04
N GLU A 110 1.05 27.93 3.76
CA GLU A 110 0.62 29.17 3.07
C GLU A 110 -0.89 29.39 3.26
#